data_AF-A0AAV0XPE3-F1
#
_entry.id   AF-A0AAV0XPE3-F1
#
_cell.length_a   1.000
_cell.length_b   1.000
_cell.length_c   1.000
_cell.angle_alpha   90.00
_cell.angle_beta   90.00
_cell.angle_gamma   90.00
#
_symmetry.space_group_name_H-M   'P 1'
#
loop_
_entity.id
_entity.type
_entity.pdbx_description
1 polymer ?
#
loop_
_entity_poly.entity_id
_entity_poly.type
_entity_poly.pdbx_seq_one_letter_code
_entity_poly.pdbx_strand_id
1 'polypeptide(L)'
;MPFNVGTALYSIDDVSSKTWTTEDVAILRSRILMDQLIPKKVVAGKSFLMYVQLIVNKFETISSDKTRKIAMVTACDVIGAYLQGVMLPHVKNGYYNGHESYAVTNELFALERKIKFILDTDGRGWMTPVDAGQQSTAVAAAAAKNDDADDPIFEETENACAALLTKVVPVGRELITAVPVPAFDDNKNPGSLAFPFVVGKRLFSVDRPWLSADDHRPLLVRYYRLAVGCTSPAPEQFRADMHRWLDSAVVPLLADRKRWFPVLAGATRVVRAAAKAASGDVTAVGRPKRKVTTELTATDGDIRRSCDDETDGQVPNVNVSLAVILLSLLFTWLSFWAFGLERQSQTVTYSRKPDTVFNF
;
A
#
# COMPACT_ATOMS: atom_id res chain seq x y z
N MET A 1 -3.47 12.46 -23.38
CA MET A 1 -4.65 11.56 -23.44
C MET A 1 -5.29 11.48 -22.06
N PRO A 2 -6.62 11.38 -21.96
CA PRO A 2 -7.30 11.16 -20.67
C PRO A 2 -6.89 9.80 -20.08
N PHE A 3 -6.74 9.77 -18.76
CA PHE A 3 -6.40 8.57 -18.01
C PHE A 3 -7.67 7.73 -17.81
N ASN A 4 -7.75 6.57 -18.47
CA ASN A 4 -8.93 5.71 -18.41
C ASN A 4 -8.71 4.60 -17.38
N VAL A 5 -9.50 4.60 -16.31
CA VAL A 5 -9.46 3.60 -15.24
C VAL A 5 -10.31 2.36 -15.52
N GLY A 6 -11.05 2.29 -16.63
CA GLY A 6 -11.99 1.20 -16.89
C GLY A 6 -13.26 1.28 -16.02
N THR A 7 -14.27 0.48 -16.33
CA THR A 7 -15.57 0.50 -15.66
C THR A 7 -16.08 -0.90 -15.42
N ALA A 8 -16.76 -1.10 -14.29
CA ALA A 8 -17.46 -2.33 -13.96
C ALA A 8 -18.97 -2.23 -14.19
N LEU A 9 -19.48 -1.03 -14.51
CA LEU A 9 -20.91 -0.79 -14.70
C LEU A 9 -21.42 -1.27 -16.06
N TYR A 10 -20.54 -1.30 -17.05
CA TYR A 10 -20.89 -1.60 -18.44
C TYR A 10 -19.81 -2.45 -19.09
N SER A 11 -20.23 -3.33 -19.98
CA SER A 11 -19.39 -4.16 -20.83
C SER A 11 -19.42 -3.67 -22.28
N ILE A 12 -18.54 -4.22 -23.11
CA ILE A 12 -18.55 -3.93 -24.55
C ILE A 12 -19.85 -4.43 -25.22
N ASP A 13 -20.42 -5.51 -24.70
CA ASP A 13 -21.63 -6.14 -25.25
C ASP A 13 -22.88 -5.26 -25.03
N ASP A 14 -22.89 -4.47 -23.96
CA ASP A 14 -23.96 -3.51 -23.66
C ASP A 14 -24.10 -2.44 -24.75
N VAL A 15 -23.01 -2.10 -25.45
CA VAL A 15 -23.04 -1.11 -26.54
C VAL A 15 -24.02 -1.54 -27.64
N SER A 16 -24.04 -2.83 -27.98
CA SER A 16 -24.89 -3.37 -29.05
C SER A 16 -26.23 -3.93 -28.57
N SER A 17 -26.33 -4.37 -27.31
CA SER A 17 -27.46 -5.17 -26.84
C SER A 17 -28.38 -4.44 -25.87
N LYS A 18 -27.93 -3.36 -25.23
CA LYS A 18 -28.70 -2.66 -24.20
C LYS A 18 -29.58 -1.56 -24.78
N THR A 19 -30.83 -1.49 -24.32
CA THR A 19 -31.68 -0.31 -24.50
C THR A 19 -31.29 0.76 -23.49
N TRP A 20 -30.66 1.83 -23.96
CA TRP A 20 -30.12 2.89 -23.11
C TRP A 20 -31.21 3.76 -22.49
N THR A 21 -31.23 3.85 -21.17
CA THR A 21 -32.14 4.75 -20.45
C THR A 21 -31.52 6.13 -20.23
N THR A 22 -32.34 7.11 -19.87
CA THR A 22 -31.86 8.45 -19.48
C THR A 22 -30.96 8.42 -18.25
N GLU A 23 -31.16 7.46 -17.35
CA GLU A 23 -30.31 7.24 -16.18
C GLU A 23 -28.95 6.68 -16.58
N ASP A 24 -28.90 5.70 -17.49
CA ASP A 24 -27.63 5.16 -18.00
C ASP A 24 -26.79 6.26 -18.67
N VAL A 25 -27.43 7.09 -19.49
CA VAL A 25 -26.75 8.23 -20.15
C VAL A 25 -26.24 9.24 -19.11
N ALA A 26 -26.99 9.48 -18.04
CA ALA A 26 -26.57 10.36 -16.95
C ALA A 26 -25.36 9.79 -16.18
N ILE A 27 -25.35 8.48 -15.89
CA ILE A 27 -24.21 7.79 -15.27
C ILE A 27 -22.98 7.90 -16.17
N LEU A 28 -23.08 7.55 -17.45
CA LEU A 28 -21.96 7.60 -18.40
C LEU A 28 -21.35 9.01 -18.50
N ARG A 29 -22.19 10.05 -18.63
CA ARG A 29 -21.72 11.44 -18.67
C ARG A 29 -21.06 11.87 -17.37
N SER A 30 -21.65 11.51 -16.24
CA SER A 30 -21.08 11.79 -14.91
C SER A 30 -19.72 11.09 -14.76
N ARG A 31 -19.58 9.88 -15.31
CA ARG A 31 -18.36 9.08 -15.23
C ARG A 31 -17.20 9.75 -15.95
N ILE A 32 -17.44 10.28 -17.15
CA ILE A 32 -16.43 11.05 -17.91
C ILE A 32 -15.92 12.24 -17.10
N LEU A 33 -16.78 12.90 -16.33
CA LEU A 33 -16.40 14.02 -15.46
C LEU A 33 -15.64 13.53 -14.23
N MET A 34 -16.09 12.45 -13.59
CA MET A 34 -15.40 11.85 -12.44
C MET A 34 -13.99 11.36 -12.80
N ASP A 35 -13.79 10.80 -14.00
CA ASP A 35 -12.47 10.39 -14.51
C ASP A 35 -11.48 11.57 -14.55
N GLN A 36 -11.97 12.81 -14.73
CA GLN A 36 -11.11 14.00 -14.71
C GLN A 36 -10.68 14.42 -13.31
N LEU A 37 -11.42 14.00 -12.28
CA LEU A 37 -11.14 14.34 -10.89
C LEU A 37 -10.11 13.39 -10.26
N ILE A 38 -9.91 12.20 -10.83
CA ILE A 38 -8.93 11.23 -10.35
C ILE A 38 -7.51 11.83 -10.35
N PRO A 39 -6.73 11.60 -9.27
CA PRO A 39 -5.33 12.03 -9.23
C PRO A 39 -4.53 11.46 -10.40
N LYS A 40 -3.94 12.35 -11.20
CA LYS A 40 -3.04 11.97 -12.32
C LYS A 40 -1.67 11.52 -11.85
N LYS A 41 -1.30 11.90 -10.62
CA LYS A 41 -0.08 11.47 -9.93
C LYS A 41 -0.52 10.64 -8.74
N VAL A 42 0.20 9.56 -8.46
CA VAL A 42 -0.04 8.75 -7.27
C VAL A 42 0.25 9.60 -6.03
N VAL A 43 -0.72 9.67 -5.12
CA VAL A 43 -0.64 10.42 -3.87
C VAL A 43 -0.47 9.44 -2.70
N ALA A 44 -0.09 9.95 -1.52
CA ALA A 44 -0.02 9.14 -0.31
C ALA A 44 -1.39 8.56 0.08
N GLY A 45 -1.41 7.37 0.70
CA GLY A 45 -2.64 6.66 1.06
C GLY A 45 -3.59 7.47 1.92
N LYS A 46 -3.06 8.14 2.95
CA LYS A 46 -3.84 9.01 3.84
C LYS A 46 -4.48 10.18 3.08
N SER A 47 -3.74 10.81 2.18
CA SER A 47 -4.26 11.91 1.35
C SER A 47 -5.38 11.42 0.41
N PHE A 48 -5.24 10.22 -0.15
CA PHE A 48 -6.28 9.62 -0.98
C PHE A 48 -7.56 9.34 -0.17
N LEU A 49 -7.45 8.79 1.04
CA LEU A 49 -8.61 8.58 1.93
C LEU A 49 -9.34 9.88 2.25
N MET A 50 -8.60 10.93 2.61
CA MET A 50 -9.18 12.27 2.87
C MET A 50 -9.87 12.82 1.63
N TYR A 51 -9.29 12.62 0.44
CA TYR A 51 -9.88 13.03 -0.82
C TYR A 51 -11.20 12.30 -1.11
N VAL A 52 -11.26 10.98 -0.89
CA VAL A 52 -12.50 10.20 -1.04
C VAL A 52 -13.57 10.66 -0.04
N GLN A 53 -13.20 10.90 1.21
CA GLN A 53 -14.12 11.43 2.22
C GLN A 53 -14.69 12.79 1.81
N LEU A 54 -13.86 13.67 1.25
CA LEU A 54 -14.31 14.97 0.73
C LEU A 54 -15.37 14.79 -0.37
N ILE A 55 -15.16 13.86 -1.31
CA ILE A 55 -16.12 13.56 -2.38
C ILE A 55 -17.44 13.08 -1.79
N VAL A 56 -17.39 12.11 -0.87
CA VAL A 56 -18.59 11.54 -0.23
C VAL A 56 -19.38 12.62 0.51
N ASN A 57 -18.71 13.42 1.33
CA ASN A 57 -19.36 14.51 2.08
C ASN A 57 -20.02 15.54 1.13
N LYS A 58 -19.42 15.80 -0.04
CA LYS A 58 -20.02 16.68 -1.05
C LYS A 58 -21.25 16.08 -1.73
N PHE A 59 -21.32 14.76 -1.89
CA PHE A 59 -22.53 14.13 -2.42
C PHE A 59 -23.67 14.06 -1.41
N GLU A 60 -23.36 14.05 -0.12
CA GLU A 60 -24.38 14.11 0.93
C GLU A 60 -25.17 15.43 0.91
N THR A 61 -24.58 16.53 0.42
CA THR A 61 -25.28 17.81 0.27
C THR A 61 -26.25 17.86 -0.92
N ILE A 62 -26.29 16.83 -1.77
CA ILE A 62 -27.22 16.76 -2.90
C ILE A 62 -28.63 16.41 -2.38
N SER A 63 -29.58 17.34 -2.57
CA SER A 63 -30.97 17.20 -2.08
C SER A 63 -31.77 16.12 -2.82
N SER A 64 -31.50 15.91 -4.11
CA SER A 64 -32.22 14.91 -4.91
C SER A 64 -31.63 13.52 -4.68
N ASP A 65 -32.40 12.61 -4.09
CA ASP A 65 -31.99 11.22 -3.84
C ASP A 65 -31.55 10.50 -5.11
N LYS A 66 -32.29 10.67 -6.20
CA LYS A 66 -31.95 10.08 -7.50
C LYS A 66 -30.61 10.60 -8.02
N THR A 67 -30.38 11.92 -7.93
CA THR A 67 -29.12 12.54 -8.38
C THR A 67 -27.96 12.10 -7.50
N ARG A 68 -28.17 12.06 -6.18
CA ARG A 68 -27.19 11.58 -5.20
C ARG A 68 -26.80 10.13 -5.45
N LYS A 69 -27.78 9.26 -5.74
CA LYS A 69 -27.54 7.86 -6.10
C LYS A 69 -26.69 7.74 -7.37
N ILE A 70 -27.04 8.47 -8.44
CA ILE A 70 -26.28 8.47 -9.70
C ILE A 70 -24.84 8.94 -9.46
N ALA A 71 -24.65 10.04 -8.72
CA ALA A 71 -23.32 10.57 -8.39
C ALA A 71 -22.48 9.56 -7.58
N MET A 72 -23.09 8.93 -6.56
CA MET A 72 -22.41 7.96 -5.71
C MET A 72 -22.00 6.70 -6.47
N VAL A 73 -22.89 6.12 -7.30
CA VAL A 73 -22.58 4.95 -8.14
C VAL A 73 -21.44 5.28 -9.10
N THR A 74 -21.51 6.43 -9.76
CA THR A 74 -20.46 6.89 -10.68
C THR A 74 -19.12 7.04 -9.98
N ALA A 75 -19.10 7.68 -8.81
CA ALA A 75 -17.86 7.88 -8.06
C ALA A 75 -17.30 6.57 -7.52
N CYS A 76 -18.14 5.67 -7.04
CA CYS A 76 -17.74 4.34 -6.61
C CYS A 76 -17.05 3.60 -7.77
N ASP A 77 -17.58 3.65 -9.00
CA ASP A 77 -16.98 2.96 -10.14
C ASP A 77 -15.58 3.52 -10.46
N VAL A 78 -15.46 4.85 -10.57
CA VAL A 78 -14.20 5.51 -10.92
C VAL A 78 -13.15 5.38 -9.80
N ILE A 79 -13.55 5.56 -8.54
CA ILE A 79 -12.65 5.42 -7.37
C ILE A 79 -12.25 3.96 -7.19
N GLY A 80 -13.18 3.02 -7.31
CA GLY A 80 -12.91 1.58 -7.22
C GLY A 80 -11.92 1.13 -8.27
N ALA A 81 -12.10 1.59 -9.50
CA ALA A 81 -11.21 1.32 -10.61
C ALA A 81 -9.79 1.87 -10.37
N TYR A 82 -9.67 3.12 -9.88
CA TYR A 82 -8.39 3.71 -9.50
C TYR A 82 -7.72 2.99 -8.32
N LEU A 83 -8.50 2.60 -7.30
CA LEU A 83 -8.02 1.84 -6.16
C LEU A 83 -7.39 0.52 -6.61
N GLN A 84 -8.11 -0.27 -7.40
CA GLN A 84 -7.65 -1.56 -7.90
C GLN A 84 -6.43 -1.42 -8.82
N GLY A 85 -6.49 -0.48 -9.77
CA GLY A 85 -5.46 -0.32 -10.79
C GLY A 85 -4.18 0.33 -10.29
N VAL A 86 -4.26 1.27 -9.34
CA VAL A 86 -3.15 2.17 -9.02
C VAL A 86 -2.86 2.22 -7.52
N MET A 87 -3.88 2.55 -6.73
CA MET A 87 -3.65 2.91 -5.33
C MET A 87 -3.26 1.71 -4.47
N LEU A 88 -3.97 0.59 -4.57
CA LEU A 88 -3.73 -0.61 -3.78
C LEU A 88 -2.34 -1.21 -4.06
N PRO A 89 -1.90 -1.37 -5.33
CA PRO A 89 -0.52 -1.77 -5.62
C PRO A 89 0.52 -0.83 -5.00
N HIS A 90 0.28 0.49 -5.07
CA HIS A 90 1.19 1.48 -4.50
C HIS A 90 1.31 1.37 -2.99
N VAL A 91 0.19 1.39 -2.25
CA VAL A 91 0.24 1.30 -0.77
C VAL A 91 0.69 -0.06 -0.29
N LYS A 92 0.37 -1.14 -1.01
CA LYS A 92 0.89 -2.48 -0.71
C LYS A 92 2.42 -2.51 -0.81
N ASN A 93 2.97 -1.92 -1.87
CA ASN A 93 4.42 -1.79 -2.02
C ASN A 93 5.02 -0.91 -0.90
N GLY A 94 4.41 0.24 -0.60
CA GLY A 94 4.83 1.11 0.51
C GLY A 94 4.83 0.38 1.85
N TYR A 95 3.80 -0.44 2.11
CA TYR A 95 3.66 -1.23 3.33
C TYR A 95 4.77 -2.28 3.49
N TYR A 96 5.12 -2.98 2.41
CA TYR A 96 6.22 -3.96 2.42
C TYR A 96 7.61 -3.33 2.45
N ASN A 97 7.75 -2.09 1.98
CA ASN A 97 8.96 -1.30 2.22
C ASN A 97 8.98 -0.67 3.63
N GLY A 98 7.87 -0.70 4.38
CA GLY A 98 7.77 -0.10 5.71
C GLY A 98 7.54 1.41 5.71
N HIS A 99 7.13 2.00 4.58
CA HIS A 99 6.82 3.42 4.43
C HIS A 99 5.34 3.75 4.64
N GLU A 100 4.46 2.74 4.57
CA GLU A 100 3.01 2.91 4.75
C GLU A 100 2.53 2.14 5.99
N SER A 101 1.56 2.71 6.70
CA SER A 101 1.03 2.11 7.92
C SER A 101 -0.01 1.02 7.63
N TYR A 102 -0.18 0.08 8.57
CA TYR A 102 -1.25 -0.90 8.49
C TYR A 102 -2.63 -0.24 8.48
N ALA A 103 -2.84 0.79 9.31
CA ALA A 103 -4.13 1.47 9.42
C ALA A 103 -4.59 2.03 8.06
N VAL A 104 -3.74 2.81 7.40
CA VAL A 104 -4.03 3.40 6.08
C VAL A 104 -4.22 2.32 5.03
N THR A 105 -3.31 1.34 4.96
CA THR A 105 -3.39 0.26 3.96
C THR A 105 -4.68 -0.55 4.12
N ASN A 106 -5.01 -0.93 5.35
CA ASN A 106 -6.22 -1.69 5.65
C ASN A 106 -7.50 -0.90 5.36
N GLU A 107 -7.52 0.41 5.64
CA GLU A 107 -8.65 1.27 5.33
C GLU A 107 -8.90 1.38 3.81
N LEU A 108 -7.84 1.45 3.00
CA LEU A 108 -7.97 1.44 1.53
C LEU A 108 -8.49 0.10 1.00
N PHE A 109 -8.01 -1.04 1.52
CA PHE A 109 -8.59 -2.36 1.17
C PHE A 109 -10.04 -2.50 1.63
N ALA A 110 -10.39 -1.95 2.79
CA ALA A 110 -11.77 -1.93 3.27
C ALA A 110 -12.66 -1.06 2.39
N LEU A 111 -12.17 0.10 1.94
CA LEU A 111 -12.86 0.97 1.00
C LEU A 111 -13.13 0.27 -0.33
N GLU A 112 -12.13 -0.42 -0.90
CA GLU A 112 -12.32 -1.20 -2.14
C GLU A 112 -13.41 -2.27 -1.98
N ARG A 113 -13.38 -3.05 -0.89
CA ARG A 113 -14.43 -4.04 -0.59
C ARG A 113 -15.81 -3.40 -0.47
N LYS A 114 -15.90 -2.24 0.19
CA LYS A 114 -17.17 -1.50 0.33
C LYS A 114 -17.69 -1.02 -1.02
N ILE A 115 -16.82 -0.52 -1.89
CA ILE A 115 -17.18 -0.10 -3.26
C ILE A 115 -17.65 -1.30 -4.08
N LYS A 116 -16.92 -2.41 -4.06
CA LYS A 116 -17.31 -3.67 -4.72
C LYS A 116 -18.68 -4.14 -4.27
N PHE A 117 -18.96 -4.06 -2.97
CA PHE A 117 -20.28 -4.37 -2.41
C PHE A 117 -21.38 -3.40 -2.89
N ILE A 118 -21.13 -2.08 -2.89
CA ILE A 118 -22.11 -1.07 -3.33
C ILE A 118 -22.50 -1.26 -4.80
N LEU A 119 -21.53 -1.64 -5.63
CA LEU A 119 -21.71 -1.81 -7.08
C LEU A 119 -22.09 -3.23 -7.50
N ASP A 120 -22.14 -4.17 -6.56
CA ASP A 120 -22.31 -5.59 -6.81
C ASP A 120 -21.36 -6.12 -7.90
N THR A 121 -20.06 -5.86 -7.72
CA THR A 121 -19.03 -6.20 -8.69
C THR A 121 -17.81 -6.84 -8.03
N ASP A 122 -17.08 -7.64 -8.79
CA ASP A 122 -15.75 -8.12 -8.44
C ASP A 122 -14.62 -7.22 -8.99
N GLY A 123 -14.97 -6.14 -9.70
CA GLY A 123 -14.04 -5.22 -10.34
C GLY A 123 -13.59 -5.67 -11.73
N ARG A 124 -14.26 -6.66 -12.35
CA ARG A 124 -14.09 -6.95 -13.78
C ARG A 124 -14.42 -5.71 -14.61
N GLY A 125 -13.58 -5.41 -15.59
CA GLY A 125 -13.70 -4.21 -16.45
C GLY A 125 -12.99 -2.97 -15.91
N TRP A 126 -12.60 -2.95 -14.63
CA TRP A 126 -11.66 -1.96 -14.12
C TRP A 126 -10.23 -2.21 -14.61
N MET A 127 -9.42 -1.17 -14.52
CA MET A 127 -7.99 -1.19 -14.82
C MET A 127 -7.33 -2.34 -14.05
N THR A 128 -6.54 -3.13 -14.79
CA THR A 128 -5.67 -4.12 -14.18
C THR A 128 -4.59 -3.42 -13.37
N PRO A 129 -4.22 -3.94 -12.18
CA PRO A 129 -3.14 -3.39 -11.38
C PRO A 129 -1.92 -3.06 -12.23
N VAL A 130 -1.57 -1.77 -12.30
CA VAL A 130 -0.36 -1.29 -12.94
C VAL A 130 0.80 -1.87 -12.16
N ASP A 131 1.78 -2.40 -12.87
CA ASP A 131 3.04 -2.78 -12.26
C ASP A 131 3.67 -1.54 -11.64
N ALA A 132 3.51 -1.40 -10.32
CA ALA A 132 4.29 -0.46 -9.52
C ALA A 132 5.81 -0.71 -9.69
N GLY A 133 6.18 -1.85 -10.31
CA GLY A 133 7.53 -2.21 -10.72
C GLY A 133 7.62 -2.68 -12.17
N GLN A 134 7.31 -1.83 -13.17
CA GLN A 134 8.05 -1.89 -14.45
C GLN A 134 9.47 -1.35 -14.24
N GLN A 135 10.13 -2.00 -13.30
CA GLN A 135 11.53 -2.01 -13.01
C GLN A 135 11.86 -3.49 -13.03
N SER A 136 11.96 -3.99 -14.26
CA SER A 136 12.50 -5.30 -14.60
C SER A 136 13.73 -5.59 -13.75
N THR A 137 13.96 -6.87 -13.47
CA THR A 137 15.02 -7.51 -12.66
C THR A 137 16.45 -6.91 -12.70
N ALA A 138 16.74 -5.96 -13.58
CA ALA A 138 17.92 -5.10 -13.53
C ALA A 138 17.86 -3.98 -12.45
N VAL A 139 16.68 -3.58 -11.97
CA VAL A 139 16.57 -2.49 -10.98
C VAL A 139 16.50 -2.98 -9.53
N ALA A 140 16.29 -4.27 -9.27
CA ALA A 140 16.70 -4.83 -7.98
C ALA A 140 18.23 -4.67 -7.76
N ALA A 141 19.01 -4.71 -8.85
CA ALA A 141 20.45 -4.44 -8.84
C ALA A 141 20.82 -2.95 -9.00
N ALA A 142 19.97 -2.12 -9.63
CA ALA A 142 20.24 -0.69 -9.82
C ALA A 142 19.61 0.24 -8.76
N ALA A 143 18.50 -0.13 -8.12
CA ALA A 143 17.97 0.54 -6.91
C ALA A 143 18.90 0.35 -5.71
N ALA A 144 19.81 -0.63 -5.76
CA ALA A 144 20.90 -0.74 -4.80
C ALA A 144 21.88 0.45 -4.84
N LYS A 145 21.87 1.27 -5.90
CA LYS A 145 22.85 2.36 -6.09
C LYS A 145 22.39 3.77 -5.71
N ASN A 146 21.09 4.03 -5.52
CA ASN A 146 20.60 5.40 -5.27
C ASN A 146 19.59 5.56 -4.11
N ASP A 147 19.28 4.50 -3.34
CA ASP A 147 18.50 4.65 -2.10
C ASP A 147 19.44 4.80 -0.89
N ASP A 148 19.97 6.02 -0.72
CA ASP A 148 20.59 6.48 0.55
C ASP A 148 19.55 6.62 1.69
N ALA A 149 18.30 6.21 1.47
CA ALA A 149 17.16 6.34 2.37
C ALA A 149 16.75 5.04 3.08
N ASP A 150 17.42 3.91 2.83
CA ASP A 150 17.19 2.70 3.62
C ASP A 150 17.91 2.81 4.95
N ASP A 151 17.16 3.05 6.04
CA ASP A 151 17.68 2.83 7.39
C ASP A 151 18.24 1.40 7.48
N PRO A 152 19.56 1.24 7.70
CA PRO A 152 20.17 -0.06 7.73
C PRO A 152 19.52 -0.90 8.83
N ILE A 153 19.24 -2.16 8.53
CA ILE A 153 18.72 -3.09 9.52
C ILE A 153 19.88 -3.45 10.46
N PHE A 154 20.05 -2.63 11.51
CA PHE A 154 21.09 -2.85 12.51
C PHE A 154 20.89 -4.17 13.24
N GLU A 155 21.98 -4.88 13.51
CA GLU A 155 21.95 -6.09 14.33
C GLU A 155 21.55 -5.77 15.77
N GLU A 156 20.84 -6.70 16.42
CA GLU A 156 20.61 -6.64 17.86
C GLU A 156 21.81 -7.30 18.54
N THR A 157 22.61 -6.52 19.28
CA THR A 157 23.90 -7.00 19.80
C THR A 157 23.82 -7.58 21.21
N GLU A 158 22.76 -7.29 21.96
CA GLU A 158 22.60 -7.75 23.33
C GLU A 158 21.66 -8.96 23.38
N ASN A 159 22.17 -10.11 23.83
CA ASN A 159 21.40 -11.34 24.07
C ASN A 159 20.51 -11.83 22.91
N ALA A 160 20.86 -11.52 21.66
CA ALA A 160 20.04 -11.85 20.50
C ALA A 160 19.73 -13.36 20.36
N CYS A 161 20.72 -14.21 20.66
CA CYS A 161 20.52 -15.67 20.67
C CYS A 161 19.53 -16.15 21.75
N ALA A 162 19.39 -15.44 22.88
CA ALA A 162 18.49 -15.85 23.95
C ALA A 162 17.01 -15.73 23.54
N ALA A 163 16.71 -14.91 22.52
CA ALA A 163 15.36 -14.73 22.00
C ALA A 163 14.98 -15.80 20.95
N LEU A 164 15.95 -16.57 20.42
CA LEU A 164 15.75 -17.50 19.31
C LEU A 164 16.06 -18.95 19.70
N LEU A 165 15.24 -19.87 19.20
CA LEU A 165 15.53 -21.29 19.27
C LEU A 165 16.71 -21.58 18.35
N THR A 166 17.82 -22.02 18.92
CA THR A 166 19.02 -22.39 18.17
C THR A 166 19.20 -23.90 18.13
N LYS A 167 19.77 -24.42 17.04
CA LYS A 167 20.20 -25.81 16.94
C LYS A 167 21.73 -25.84 16.90
N VAL A 168 22.33 -26.76 17.64
CA VAL A 168 23.77 -27.01 17.50
C VAL A 168 23.96 -28.01 16.36
N VAL A 169 24.71 -27.63 15.33
CA VAL A 169 24.97 -28.45 14.16
C VAL A 169 26.47 -28.72 14.07
N PRO A 170 26.90 -29.98 13.94
CA PRO A 170 28.30 -30.30 13.70
C PRO A 170 28.68 -29.93 12.26
N VAL A 171 29.68 -29.07 12.11
CA VAL A 171 30.30 -28.74 10.82
C VAL A 171 31.77 -29.12 10.90
N GLY A 172 32.11 -30.28 10.34
CA GLY A 172 33.45 -30.85 10.49
C GLY A 172 33.74 -31.25 11.93
N ARG A 173 34.73 -30.61 12.56
CA ARG A 173 35.11 -30.82 13.98
C ARG A 173 34.54 -29.77 14.94
N GLU A 174 33.86 -28.74 14.42
CA GLU A 174 33.33 -27.63 15.19
C GLU A 174 31.81 -27.77 15.37
N LEU A 175 31.31 -27.32 16.52
CA LEU A 175 29.88 -27.22 16.81
C LEU A 175 29.44 -25.80 16.56
N ILE A 176 28.58 -25.59 15.58
CA ILE A 176 28.08 -24.27 15.19
C ILE A 176 26.64 -24.11 15.66
N THR A 177 26.33 -22.94 16.22
CA THR A 177 24.96 -22.54 16.57
C THR A 177 24.23 -22.08 15.31
N ALA A 178 23.31 -22.90 14.81
CA ALA A 178 22.46 -22.60 13.68
C ALA A 178 21.11 -22.00 14.13
N VAL A 179 20.75 -20.85 13.57
CA VAL A 179 19.43 -20.24 13.73
C VAL A 179 18.51 -20.76 12.62
N PRO A 180 17.37 -21.41 12.95
CA PRO A 180 16.40 -21.85 11.95
C PRO A 180 15.79 -20.68 11.18
N VAL A 181 15.55 -20.84 9.88
CA VAL A 181 14.76 -19.90 9.09
C VAL A 181 13.27 -19.99 9.45
N PRO A 182 12.48 -18.90 9.29
CA PRO A 182 11.04 -18.97 9.46
C PRO A 182 10.42 -19.90 8.42
N ALA A 183 9.21 -20.39 8.68
CA ALA A 183 8.52 -21.31 7.78
C ALA A 183 7.04 -20.96 7.64
N PHE A 184 6.54 -20.95 6.41
CA PHE A 184 5.11 -20.96 6.15
C PHE A 184 4.55 -22.38 6.30
N ASP A 185 3.24 -22.48 6.56
CA ASP A 185 2.52 -23.75 6.48
C ASP A 185 2.40 -24.26 5.03
N ASP A 186 2.23 -23.35 4.07
CA ASP A 186 2.29 -23.61 2.64
C ASP A 186 3.03 -22.46 1.93
N ASN A 187 4.01 -22.76 1.07
CA ASN A 187 4.84 -21.73 0.41
C ASN A 187 4.13 -20.98 -0.73
N LYS A 188 3.00 -21.48 -1.23
CA LYS A 188 2.23 -20.88 -2.34
C LYS A 188 0.98 -20.15 -1.86
N ASN A 189 0.28 -20.70 -0.88
CA ASN A 189 -0.93 -20.14 -0.32
C ASN A 189 -0.94 -20.26 1.22
N PRO A 190 -0.07 -19.51 1.91
CA PRO A 190 0.07 -19.65 3.35
C PRO A 190 -1.17 -19.20 4.11
N GLY A 191 -1.50 -19.92 5.18
CA GLY A 191 -2.41 -19.45 6.23
C GLY A 191 -1.65 -18.89 7.43
N SER A 192 -0.44 -19.41 7.68
CA SER A 192 0.35 -19.15 8.87
C SER A 192 1.84 -19.04 8.59
N LEU A 193 2.54 -18.25 9.40
CA LEU A 193 3.99 -18.07 9.40
C LEU A 193 4.53 -18.37 10.80
N ALA A 194 5.48 -19.30 10.87
CA ALA A 194 6.14 -19.71 12.10
C ALA A 194 7.52 -19.06 12.25
N PHE A 195 7.80 -18.52 13.43
CA PHE A 195 9.10 -17.99 13.81
C PHE A 195 9.70 -18.78 14.98
N PRO A 196 11.03 -18.99 15.01
CA PRO A 196 11.70 -19.77 16.04
C PRO A 196 11.98 -18.93 17.29
N PHE A 197 10.99 -18.23 17.86
CA PHE A 197 11.19 -17.50 19.12
C PHE A 197 11.19 -18.43 20.33
N VAL A 198 12.04 -18.18 21.32
CA VAL A 198 12.09 -18.98 22.57
C VAL A 198 10.81 -18.78 23.39
N VAL A 199 10.39 -17.53 23.56
CA VAL A 199 9.26 -17.16 24.43
C VAL A 199 8.11 -16.58 23.61
N GLY A 200 6.89 -16.85 24.06
CA GLY A 200 5.67 -16.26 23.53
C GLY A 200 5.15 -16.94 22.27
N LYS A 201 4.40 -16.17 21.47
CA LYS A 201 3.73 -16.66 20.26
C LYS A 201 4.75 -16.97 19.16
N ARG A 202 4.67 -18.16 18.59
CA ARG A 202 5.56 -18.64 17.50
C ARG A 202 4.87 -18.74 16.15
N LEU A 203 3.54 -18.90 16.14
CA LEU A 203 2.73 -19.06 14.93
C LEU A 203 1.86 -17.82 14.72
N PHE A 204 1.92 -17.24 13.53
CA PHE A 204 1.26 -15.99 13.18
C PHE A 204 0.36 -16.18 11.97
N SER A 205 -0.88 -15.68 12.03
CA SER A 205 -1.74 -15.62 10.85
C SER A 205 -1.17 -14.62 9.86
N VAL A 206 -1.14 -14.98 8.57
CA VAL A 206 -0.61 -14.09 7.54
C VAL A 206 -1.53 -12.92 7.20
N ASP A 207 -2.82 -13.05 7.52
CA ASP A 207 -3.88 -12.08 7.21
C ASP A 207 -4.02 -10.98 8.29
N ARG A 208 -3.19 -11.03 9.34
CA ARG A 208 -3.20 -10.02 10.42
C ARG A 208 -1.81 -9.41 10.60
N PRO A 209 -1.74 -8.11 10.92
CA PRO A 209 -0.46 -7.49 11.22
C PRO A 209 0.08 -8.08 12.53
N TRP A 210 1.40 -8.09 12.66
CA TRP A 210 2.01 -8.24 13.96
C TRP A 210 1.74 -7.00 14.81
N LEU A 211 1.20 -7.21 16.01
CA LEU A 211 0.93 -6.17 16.99
C LEU A 211 1.54 -6.64 18.31
N SER A 212 2.57 -5.93 18.76
CA SER A 212 3.10 -6.05 20.12
C SER A 212 3.02 -4.69 20.80
N ALA A 213 2.60 -4.68 22.06
CA ALA A 213 2.52 -3.47 22.87
C ALA A 213 3.91 -2.86 23.12
N ASP A 214 4.93 -3.72 23.24
CA ASP A 214 6.28 -3.32 23.62
C ASP A 214 7.21 -3.16 22.40
N ASP A 215 6.81 -3.66 21.23
CA ASP A 215 7.63 -3.62 20.02
C ASP A 215 6.79 -3.40 18.74
N HIS A 216 6.86 -2.18 18.22
CA HIS A 216 6.18 -1.78 16.97
C HIS A 216 6.95 -2.19 15.70
N ARG A 217 8.13 -2.81 15.82
CA ARG A 217 8.91 -3.23 14.65
C ARG A 217 8.18 -4.34 13.90
N PRO A 218 8.23 -4.35 12.55
CA PRO A 218 7.66 -5.44 11.78
C PRO A 218 8.29 -6.78 12.14
N LEU A 219 7.48 -7.85 12.17
CA LEU A 219 7.87 -9.15 12.71
C LEU A 219 9.09 -9.75 12.03
N LEU A 220 9.10 -9.74 10.69
CA LEU A 220 10.21 -10.29 9.90
C LEU A 220 11.48 -9.47 10.07
N VAL A 221 11.37 -8.15 10.20
CA VAL A 221 12.49 -7.25 10.47
C VAL A 221 13.08 -7.56 11.85
N ARG A 222 12.23 -7.70 12.87
CA ARG A 222 12.64 -8.06 14.23
C ARG A 222 13.40 -9.39 14.26
N TYR A 223 12.82 -10.42 13.65
CA TYR A 223 13.47 -11.74 13.56
C TYR A 223 14.84 -11.64 12.86
N TYR A 224 14.92 -10.96 11.72
CA TYR A 224 16.16 -10.85 10.96
C TYR A 224 17.26 -10.17 11.78
N ARG A 225 16.95 -9.10 12.52
CA ARG A 225 17.91 -8.42 13.42
C ARG A 225 18.48 -9.34 14.50
N LEU A 226 17.60 -10.11 15.14
CA LEU A 226 17.99 -11.09 16.17
C LEU A 226 18.84 -12.21 15.57
N ALA A 227 18.45 -12.71 14.39
CA ALA A 227 19.12 -13.83 13.75
C ALA A 227 20.53 -13.46 13.26
N VAL A 228 20.70 -12.28 12.66
CA VAL A 228 22.02 -11.80 12.25
C VAL A 228 22.92 -11.55 13.47
N GLY A 229 22.40 -10.90 14.52
CA GLY A 229 23.15 -10.70 15.78
C GLY A 229 23.56 -12.02 16.45
N CYS A 230 22.73 -13.07 16.36
CA CYS A 230 23.03 -14.38 16.92
C CYS A 230 24.02 -15.21 16.09
N THR A 231 24.02 -15.06 14.76
CA THR A 231 24.82 -15.87 13.83
C THR A 231 26.18 -15.26 13.50
N SER A 232 26.56 -14.15 14.16
CA SER A 232 27.87 -13.50 14.05
C SER A 232 29.08 -14.47 14.01
N PRO A 233 29.14 -15.58 14.77
CA PRO A 233 30.27 -16.53 14.67
C PRO A 233 30.28 -17.44 13.42
N ALA A 234 29.17 -17.60 12.69
CA ALA A 234 29.08 -18.41 11.46
C ALA A 234 27.99 -17.89 10.50
N PRO A 235 28.13 -16.65 9.98
CA PRO A 235 27.02 -15.94 9.35
C PRO A 235 26.70 -16.42 7.93
N GLU A 236 27.63 -17.05 7.23
CA GLU A 236 27.50 -17.35 5.80
C GLU A 236 26.41 -18.38 5.50
N GLN A 237 26.34 -19.46 6.27
CA GLN A 237 25.30 -20.49 6.06
C GLN A 237 23.90 -19.93 6.34
N PHE A 238 23.74 -19.18 7.43
CA PHE A 238 22.48 -18.53 7.75
C PHE A 238 22.08 -17.52 6.67
N ARG A 239 23.01 -16.69 6.20
CA ARG A 239 22.76 -15.72 5.11
C ARG A 239 22.27 -16.43 3.84
N ALA A 240 22.93 -17.51 3.44
CA ALA A 240 22.57 -18.29 2.26
C ALA A 240 21.17 -18.92 2.39
N ASP A 241 20.87 -19.54 3.53
CA ASP A 241 19.58 -20.19 3.77
C ASP A 241 18.45 -19.16 3.88
N MET A 242 18.69 -18.04 4.56
CA MET A 242 17.73 -16.95 4.69
C MET A 242 17.43 -16.31 3.33
N HIS A 243 18.46 -16.00 2.53
CA HIS A 243 18.26 -15.45 1.19
C HIS A 243 17.46 -16.40 0.30
N ARG A 244 17.80 -17.69 0.31
CA ARG A 244 17.07 -18.71 -0.46
C ARG A 244 15.60 -18.82 -0.05
N TRP A 245 15.31 -18.79 1.25
CA TRP A 245 13.94 -18.82 1.75
C TRP A 245 13.16 -17.55 1.36
N LEU A 246 13.78 -16.38 1.49
CA LEU A 246 13.18 -15.11 1.10
C LEU A 246 12.81 -15.11 -0.40
N ASP A 247 13.72 -15.53 -1.26
CA ASP A 247 13.51 -15.55 -2.71
C ASP A 247 12.45 -16.56 -3.14
N SER A 248 12.46 -17.75 -2.55
CA SER A 248 11.55 -18.84 -2.97
C SER A 248 10.16 -18.76 -2.34
N ALA A 249 10.03 -18.23 -1.13
CA ALA A 249 8.76 -18.21 -0.39
C ALA A 249 8.20 -16.79 -0.17
N VAL A 250 9.03 -15.80 0.17
CA VAL A 250 8.52 -14.46 0.53
C VAL A 250 8.30 -13.58 -0.71
N VAL A 251 9.29 -13.46 -1.60
CA VAL A 251 9.22 -12.60 -2.78
C VAL A 251 7.98 -12.88 -3.66
N PRO A 252 7.60 -14.14 -3.94
CA PRO A 252 6.39 -14.44 -4.70
C PRO A 252 5.11 -13.91 -4.03
N LEU A 253 5.03 -13.97 -2.70
CA LEU A 253 3.88 -13.47 -1.93
C LEU A 253 3.81 -11.94 -1.94
N LEU A 254 4.96 -11.26 -1.93
CA LEU A 254 5.00 -9.80 -2.06
C LEU A 254 4.48 -9.36 -3.43
N ALA A 255 4.79 -10.14 -4.48
CA ALA A 255 4.37 -9.90 -5.85
C ALA A 255 2.91 -10.31 -6.16
N ASP A 256 2.25 -11.08 -5.27
CA ASP A 256 0.86 -11.51 -5.48
C ASP A 256 -0.07 -10.31 -5.63
N ARG A 257 -0.77 -10.17 -6.75
CA ARG A 257 -1.67 -9.02 -6.94
C ARG A 257 -3.04 -9.19 -6.28
N LYS A 258 -3.43 -10.43 -5.96
CA LYS A 258 -4.77 -10.78 -5.49
C LYS A 258 -4.87 -10.77 -3.97
N ARG A 259 -3.79 -11.12 -3.28
CA ARG A 259 -3.76 -11.21 -1.82
C ARG A 259 -2.76 -10.25 -1.20
N TRP A 260 -3.17 -9.59 -0.12
CA TRP A 260 -2.29 -8.80 0.73
C TRP A 260 -2.00 -9.57 2.00
N PHE A 261 -0.72 -9.59 2.41
CA PHE A 261 -0.22 -10.30 3.59
C PHE A 261 0.28 -9.30 4.66
N PRO A 262 -0.58 -8.81 5.56
CA PRO A 262 -0.20 -7.87 6.61
C PRO A 262 0.98 -8.31 7.49
N VAL A 263 1.16 -9.62 7.74
CA VAL A 263 2.29 -10.09 8.59
C VAL A 263 3.67 -9.76 8.00
N LEU A 264 3.73 -9.53 6.68
CA LEU A 264 4.96 -9.27 5.91
C LEU A 264 5.30 -7.78 5.82
N ALA A 265 4.78 -6.95 6.72
CA ALA A 265 5.22 -5.56 6.85
C ALA A 265 6.76 -5.45 6.85
N GLY A 266 7.31 -4.51 6.08
CA GLY A 266 8.77 -4.32 5.98
C GLY A 266 9.56 -5.46 5.34
N ALA A 267 8.94 -6.50 4.78
CA ALA A 267 9.63 -7.65 4.22
C ALA A 267 10.58 -7.30 3.06
N THR A 268 10.25 -6.30 2.23
CA THR A 268 11.13 -5.88 1.12
C THR A 268 12.49 -5.41 1.63
N ARG A 269 12.53 -4.77 2.80
CA ARG A 269 13.79 -4.33 3.43
C ARG A 269 14.65 -5.53 3.83
N VAL A 270 14.02 -6.58 4.37
CA VAL A 270 14.72 -7.82 4.77
C VAL A 270 15.26 -8.56 3.55
N VAL A 271 14.46 -8.67 2.48
CA VAL A 271 14.89 -9.23 1.19
C VAL A 271 16.13 -8.50 0.67
N ARG A 272 16.09 -7.16 0.63
CA ARG A 272 17.21 -6.34 0.15
C ARG A 272 18.46 -6.48 1.03
N ALA A 273 18.29 -6.47 2.36
CA ALA A 273 19.38 -6.64 3.30
C ALA A 273 20.04 -8.02 3.20
N ALA A 274 19.24 -9.09 3.05
CA ALA A 274 19.73 -10.45 2.88
C ALA A 274 20.47 -10.63 1.55
N ALA A 275 19.93 -10.06 0.45
CA ALA A 275 20.59 -10.08 -0.85
C ALA A 275 21.95 -9.36 -0.83
N LYS A 276 22.01 -8.15 -0.23
CA LYS A 276 23.28 -7.41 -0.04
C LYS A 276 24.30 -8.23 0.76
N ALA A 277 23.86 -8.83 1.87
CA ALA A 277 24.72 -9.66 2.71
C ALA A 277 25.23 -10.91 1.99
N ALA A 278 24.41 -11.54 1.14
CA ALA A 278 24.81 -12.70 0.35
C ALA A 278 25.77 -12.35 -0.80
N SER A 279 25.70 -11.14 -1.34
CA SER A 279 26.63 -10.66 -2.38
C SER A 279 28.01 -10.25 -1.86
N GLY A 280 28.24 -10.23 -0.54
CA GLY A 280 29.54 -9.88 0.06
C GLY A 280 29.93 -8.41 -0.02
N ASP A 281 29.00 -7.50 -0.33
CA ASP A 281 29.25 -6.07 -0.44
C ASP A 281 29.30 -5.43 0.97
N VAL A 282 30.46 -5.55 1.63
CA VAL A 282 30.72 -5.00 2.97
C VAL A 282 31.07 -3.52 2.86
N THR A 283 30.07 -2.67 2.70
CA THR A 283 30.21 -1.29 3.21
C THR A 283 30.06 -1.34 4.73
N ALA A 284 31.18 -1.43 5.43
CA ALA A 284 31.27 -1.31 6.87
C ALA A 284 30.69 0.03 7.33
N VAL A 285 29.43 0.06 7.76
CA VAL A 285 28.81 1.26 8.33
C VAL A 285 29.23 1.36 9.80
N GLY A 286 30.18 2.26 10.04
CA GLY A 286 30.62 2.68 11.36
C GLY A 286 29.48 3.18 12.25
N ARG A 287 29.59 2.84 13.53
CA ARG A 287 28.67 3.08 14.63
C ARG A 287 28.71 4.56 15.09
N PRO A 288 27.62 5.36 15.01
CA PRO A 288 27.53 6.62 15.75
C PRO A 288 26.77 6.40 17.07
N LYS A 289 27.45 6.70 18.19
CA LYS A 289 26.83 6.80 19.52
C LYS A 289 25.91 8.02 19.56
N ARG A 290 24.59 7.83 19.73
CA ARG A 290 23.65 8.93 19.95
C ARG A 290 23.53 9.22 21.46
N LYS A 291 23.95 10.42 21.87
CA LYS A 291 23.61 11.03 23.16
C LYS A 291 22.13 11.43 23.12
N VAL A 292 21.41 11.03 24.16
CA VAL A 292 20.04 11.46 24.44
C VAL A 292 20.12 12.74 25.26
N THR A 293 19.43 13.78 24.82
CA THR A 293 19.14 14.97 25.62
C THR A 293 17.63 15.12 25.64
N THR A 294 17.08 15.01 26.84
CA THR A 294 15.68 15.17 27.21
C THR A 294 15.44 16.63 27.55
N GLU A 295 14.36 17.24 27.07
CA GLU A 295 13.77 18.40 27.75
C GLU A 295 12.25 18.45 27.50
N LEU A 296 11.53 18.55 28.63
CA LEU A 296 10.10 18.85 28.74
C LEU A 296 9.87 20.35 28.51
N THR A 297 8.67 20.77 28.07
CA THR A 297 7.65 21.41 28.94
C THR A 297 6.41 21.85 28.17
N ALA A 298 5.30 21.92 28.92
CA ALA A 298 3.91 22.17 28.58
C ALA A 298 3.55 23.64 28.29
N THR A 299 2.35 23.86 27.72
CA THR A 299 1.20 24.69 28.20
C THR A 299 0.21 24.84 27.03
N ASP A 300 -1.04 24.37 27.12
CA ASP A 300 -2.24 24.98 27.74
C ASP A 300 -2.80 26.21 26.99
N GLY A 301 -4.12 26.24 26.76
CA GLY A 301 -4.82 27.31 26.04
C GLY A 301 -6.19 26.92 25.46
N ASP A 302 -7.20 26.91 26.33
CA ASP A 302 -8.64 26.76 26.07
C ASP A 302 -9.27 28.06 25.53
N ILE A 303 -10.09 28.02 24.46
CA ILE A 303 -11.07 29.08 24.12
C ILE A 303 -12.33 28.45 23.51
N ARG A 304 -13.47 28.80 24.11
CA ARG A 304 -14.84 28.37 23.84
C ARG A 304 -15.69 29.56 23.36
N ARG A 305 -16.77 29.27 22.59
CA ARG A 305 -17.98 30.08 22.19
C ARG A 305 -18.08 30.29 20.68
N SER A 306 -19.24 30.37 20.01
CA SER A 306 -20.69 30.28 20.33
C SER A 306 -21.45 30.15 19.00
N CYS A 307 -22.71 29.72 19.05
CA CYS A 307 -23.58 29.28 17.95
C CYS A 307 -24.35 30.39 17.19
N ASP A 308 -24.96 29.93 16.08
CA ASP A 308 -26.22 30.33 15.40
C ASP A 308 -26.26 31.58 14.49
N ASP A 309 -26.67 31.39 13.22
CA ASP A 309 -28.02 31.77 12.75
C ASP A 309 -28.39 31.18 11.36
N GLU A 310 -29.69 30.98 11.16
CA GLU A 310 -30.43 30.40 10.03
C GLU A 310 -31.08 31.55 9.20
N THR A 311 -31.15 31.57 7.86
CA THR A 311 -32.30 31.09 7.06
C THR A 311 -32.21 31.51 5.57
N ASP A 312 -32.83 30.66 4.73
CA ASP A 312 -33.53 30.86 3.45
C ASP A 312 -32.89 31.48 2.17
N GLY A 313 -32.71 30.61 1.17
CA GLY A 313 -33.77 30.40 0.17
C GLY A 313 -33.69 31.15 -1.18
N GLN A 314 -32.99 30.59 -2.17
CA GLN A 314 -33.50 30.55 -3.56
C GLN A 314 -32.77 29.51 -4.42
N VAL A 315 -33.54 28.69 -5.15
CA VAL A 315 -33.06 27.58 -5.98
C VAL A 315 -32.66 28.07 -7.38
N PRO A 316 -31.46 27.76 -7.91
CA PRO A 316 -31.20 27.82 -9.33
C PRO A 316 -31.17 26.43 -10.00
N ASN A 317 -31.55 26.43 -11.27
CA ASN A 317 -31.65 25.32 -12.20
C ASN A 317 -30.59 24.20 -12.05
N VAL A 318 -31.04 22.95 -12.20
CA VAL A 318 -30.27 21.71 -11.99
C VAL A 318 -29.00 21.60 -12.86
N ASN A 319 -28.95 22.28 -14.00
CA ASN A 319 -27.76 22.33 -14.85
C ASN A 319 -26.66 23.28 -14.31
N VAL A 320 -27.04 24.28 -13.51
CA VAL A 320 -26.10 25.25 -12.90
C VAL A 320 -25.47 24.66 -11.65
N SER A 321 -26.24 23.94 -10.83
CA SER A 321 -25.72 23.31 -9.61
C SER A 321 -24.66 22.26 -9.90
N LEU A 322 -24.82 21.48 -10.98
CA LEU A 322 -23.81 20.50 -11.38
C LEU A 322 -22.52 21.19 -11.87
N ALA A 323 -22.63 22.29 -12.63
CA ALA A 323 -21.49 23.07 -13.07
C ALA A 323 -20.77 23.78 -11.90
N VAL A 324 -21.52 24.31 -10.92
CA VAL A 324 -20.97 24.95 -9.72
C VAL A 324 -20.27 23.93 -8.81
N ILE A 325 -20.84 22.74 -8.63
CA ILE A 325 -20.18 21.66 -7.89
C ILE A 325 -18.89 21.25 -8.61
N LEU A 326 -18.91 21.08 -9.93
CA LEU A 326 -17.72 20.72 -10.71
C LEU A 326 -16.66 21.82 -10.69
N LEU A 327 -17.05 23.11 -10.77
CA LEU A 327 -16.14 24.24 -10.65
C LEU A 327 -15.56 24.34 -9.23
N SER A 328 -16.35 24.03 -8.19
CA SER A 328 -15.85 24.00 -6.81
C SER A 328 -14.85 22.85 -6.60
N LEU A 329 -15.11 21.67 -7.18
CA LEU A 329 -14.20 20.52 -7.15
C LEU A 329 -12.94 20.77 -7.98
N LEU A 330 -13.05 21.50 -9.09
CA LEU A 330 -11.92 21.93 -9.90
C LEU A 330 -11.05 22.95 -9.14
N PHE A 331 -11.67 23.89 -8.42
CA PHE A 331 -10.98 24.90 -7.63
C PHE A 331 -10.29 24.31 -6.40
N THR A 332 -10.92 23.33 -5.73
CA THR A 332 -10.26 22.58 -4.65
C THR A 332 -9.13 21.70 -5.18
N TRP A 333 -9.29 21.10 -6.37
CA TRP A 333 -8.21 20.35 -7.04
C TRP A 333 -7.02 21.25 -7.41
N LEU A 334 -7.28 22.44 -7.95
CA LEU A 334 -6.25 23.44 -8.25
C LEU A 334 -5.57 23.94 -6.96
N SER A 335 -6.32 24.12 -5.88
CA SER A 335 -5.77 24.52 -4.58
C SER A 335 -4.89 23.42 -3.97
N PHE A 336 -5.29 22.15 -4.10
CA PHE A 336 -4.49 21.00 -3.70
C PHE A 336 -3.20 20.86 -4.53
N TRP A 337 -3.26 21.20 -5.82
CA TRP A 337 -2.10 21.20 -6.70
C TRP A 337 -1.13 22.36 -6.40
N ALA A 338 -1.65 23.54 -6.04
CA ALA A 338 -0.87 24.73 -5.73
C ALA A 338 -0.16 24.66 -4.36
N PHE A 339 -0.75 23.98 -3.37
CA PHE A 339 -0.24 23.94 -1.99
C PHE A 339 0.28 22.57 -1.53
N GLY A 340 0.07 21.48 -2.27
CA GLY A 340 0.44 20.11 -1.88
C GLY A 340 1.84 19.65 -2.32
N LEU A 341 2.70 20.57 -2.80
CA LEU A 341 4.01 20.23 -3.37
C LEU A 341 5.12 20.33 -2.32
N GLU A 342 5.15 19.39 -1.38
CA GLU A 342 6.35 19.09 -0.61
C GLU A 342 6.61 17.57 -0.62
N ARG A 343 7.56 17.17 -1.49
CA ARG A 343 8.30 15.90 -1.58
C ARG A 343 7.55 14.56 -1.76
N GLN A 344 7.40 14.17 -3.02
CA GLN A 344 8.06 13.01 -3.69
C GLN A 344 7.29 12.73 -4.98
N SER A 345 7.65 13.42 -6.07
CA SER A 345 7.05 13.18 -7.37
C SER A 345 7.87 12.15 -8.15
N GLN A 346 7.33 10.93 -8.32
CA GLN A 346 7.78 10.04 -9.39
C GLN A 346 6.79 10.14 -10.56
N THR A 347 7.30 10.53 -11.73
CA THR A 347 6.57 10.53 -13.00
C THR A 347 6.57 9.13 -13.59
N VAL A 348 5.41 8.48 -13.62
CA VAL A 348 5.20 7.21 -14.32
C VAL A 348 5.09 7.50 -15.82
N THR A 349 6.01 6.98 -16.63
CA THR A 349 5.92 6.96 -18.10
C THR A 349 5.43 5.59 -18.56
N TYR A 350 4.38 5.57 -19.36
CA TYR A 350 3.78 4.34 -19.87
C TYR A 350 4.39 3.97 -21.24
N SER A 351 4.98 2.78 -21.34
CA SER A 351 5.33 2.16 -22.63
C SER A 351 4.25 1.16 -23.01
N ARG A 352 3.52 1.47 -24.08
CA ARG A 352 2.49 0.59 -24.65
C ARG A 352 3.19 -0.54 -25.41
N LYS A 353 2.97 -1.81 -24.99
CA LYS A 353 3.20 -2.94 -25.90
C LYS A 353 2.18 -2.83 -27.04
N PRO A 354 2.59 -2.92 -28.31
CA PRO A 354 1.64 -2.94 -29.41
C PRO A 354 0.81 -4.22 -29.34
N ASP A 355 -0.51 -4.05 -29.38
CA ASP A 355 -1.48 -5.13 -29.46
C ASP A 355 -1.21 -5.92 -30.74
N THR A 356 -0.94 -7.22 -30.60
CA THR A 356 -0.97 -8.18 -31.72
C THR A 356 -2.36 -8.13 -32.34
N VAL A 357 -2.40 -7.64 -33.57
CA VAL A 357 -3.54 -7.70 -34.48
C VAL A 357 -3.90 -9.17 -34.69
N PHE A 358 -5.03 -9.62 -34.14
CA PHE A 358 -5.70 -10.82 -34.62
C PHE A 358 -6.57 -10.41 -35.81
N ASN A 359 -6.21 -10.91 -36.98
CA ASN A 359 -7.01 -10.83 -38.19
C ASN A 359 -7.97 -12.03 -38.26
N PHE A 360 -9.24 -11.70 -38.52
CA PHE A 360 -10.43 -12.53 -38.83
C PHE A 360 -11.11 -13.25 -37.67
#